data_AF-D5AL52-F1
#
_entry.id   AF-D5AL52-F1
#
_cell.length_a   1.000
_cell.length_b   1.000
_cell.length_c   1.000
_cell.angle_alpha   90.00
_cell.angle_beta   90.00
_cell.angle_gamma   90.00
#
_symmetry.space_group_name_H-M   'P 1'
#
loop_
_entity.id
_entity.type
_entity.pdbx_description
1 polymer ?
#
loop_
_entity_poly.entity_id
_entity_poly.type
_entity_poly.pdbx_seq_one_letter_code
_entity_poly.pdbx_strand_id
1 'polypeptide(L)'
;MAVLLLADVNGGQLATDSVAKTLSAVKALGEVHVLVAGAGAEAAAAEAAKLDGVSKVLLAGANDYSHGLAEATAALIVGLAPGYAHVAAASTAAAKNVLPRVAALLDVMMITDITAVIDAETFERPIYAGNAIQTVKSSDKIKVFTVRTATFGAVAATGAAAVETISGETASGLSAWVEDKVAASDRPELTSAKIVVSGGRGVGSQADFALIEKLADKFGAAVGASRAAVDSGFAPNDWQVGQTGKVVAPELYVAVGISGAIQHLAGMKDSKIIVAINKDEEAPIFQVADFGLVADLFTAVPELAEKL
;
A
#
# COMPACT_ATOMS: atom_id res chain seq x y z
N MET A 1 18.43 -3.70 -19.17
CA MET A 1 17.39 -4.66 -18.75
C MET A 1 16.13 -3.87 -18.48
N ALA A 2 14.95 -4.40 -18.79
CA ALA A 2 13.69 -3.68 -18.62
C ALA A 2 12.90 -4.24 -17.44
N VAL A 3 12.12 -3.36 -16.81
CA VAL A 3 11.18 -3.64 -15.73
C VAL A 3 9.76 -3.47 -16.23
N LEU A 4 8.91 -4.48 -16.04
CA LEU A 4 7.46 -4.35 -16.20
C LEU A 4 6.87 -3.99 -14.83
N LEU A 5 6.28 -2.81 -14.70
CA LEU A 5 5.61 -2.36 -13.48
C LEU A 5 4.10 -2.42 -13.69
N LEU A 6 3.40 -3.28 -12.94
CA LEU A 6 1.94 -3.29 -12.92
C LEU A 6 1.43 -2.08 -12.12
N ALA A 7 0.71 -1.18 -12.78
CA ALA A 7 0.08 -0.05 -12.15
C ALA A 7 -1.12 -0.51 -11.32
N ASP A 8 -1.27 0.07 -10.13
CA ASP A 8 -2.49 -0.08 -9.33
C ASP A 8 -3.52 0.94 -9.83
N VAL A 9 -4.68 0.43 -10.28
CA VAL A 9 -5.74 1.20 -10.90
C VAL A 9 -7.06 0.82 -10.24
N ASN A 10 -7.79 1.82 -9.73
CA ASN A 10 -9.06 1.64 -9.04
C ASN A 10 -10.12 2.50 -9.73
N GLY A 11 -11.17 1.87 -10.26
CA GLY A 11 -12.24 2.58 -10.97
C GLY A 11 -11.76 3.43 -12.17
N GLY A 12 -10.70 2.97 -12.87
CA GLY A 12 -10.08 3.70 -13.98
C GLY A 12 -9.13 4.84 -13.55
N GLN A 13 -8.96 5.06 -12.24
CA GLN A 13 -8.03 6.05 -11.69
C GLN A 13 -6.72 5.40 -11.25
N LEU A 14 -5.60 6.08 -11.50
CA LEU A 14 -4.29 5.61 -11.06
C LEU A 14 -4.14 5.83 -9.55
N ALA A 15 -3.65 4.82 -8.83
CA ALA A 15 -3.14 5.03 -7.48
C ALA A 15 -1.75 5.67 -7.54
N THR A 16 -1.72 6.95 -7.91
CA THR A 16 -0.51 7.68 -8.33
C THR A 16 0.61 7.63 -7.31
N ASP A 17 0.31 7.83 -6.02
CA ASP A 17 1.31 7.76 -4.95
C ASP A 17 1.99 6.37 -4.88
N SER A 18 1.19 5.30 -4.91
CA SER A 18 1.68 3.91 -4.88
C SER A 18 2.55 3.58 -6.11
N VAL A 19 2.12 3.99 -7.29
CA VAL A 19 2.84 3.76 -8.54
C VAL A 19 4.14 4.59 -8.58
N ALA A 20 4.08 5.85 -8.16
CA ALA A 20 5.24 6.74 -8.11
C ALA A 20 6.31 6.26 -7.11
N LYS A 21 5.90 5.76 -5.94
CA LYS A 21 6.82 5.18 -4.94
C LYS A 21 7.45 3.87 -5.45
N THR A 22 6.67 3.04 -6.14
CA THR A 22 7.16 1.81 -6.76
C THR A 22 8.16 2.11 -7.88
N LEU A 23 7.91 3.12 -8.71
CA LEU A 23 8.85 3.61 -9.73
C LEU A 23 10.19 4.01 -9.12
N SER A 24 10.16 4.73 -7.99
CA SER A 24 11.36 5.13 -7.25
C SER A 24 12.23 3.93 -6.86
N ALA A 25 11.59 2.83 -6.44
CA ALA A 25 12.28 1.59 -6.07
C ALA A 25 12.94 0.89 -7.26
N VAL A 26 12.31 0.91 -8.45
CA VAL A 26 12.71 0.07 -9.58
C VAL A 26 13.45 0.80 -10.69
N LYS A 27 13.42 2.14 -10.75
CA LYS A 27 14.03 2.89 -11.87
C LYS A 27 15.54 2.68 -12.03
N ALA A 28 16.24 2.30 -10.96
CA ALA A 28 17.66 1.96 -11.00
C ALA A 28 17.95 0.59 -11.67
N LEU A 29 16.93 -0.24 -11.88
CA LEU A 29 17.05 -1.57 -12.49
C LEU A 29 17.05 -1.53 -14.03
N GLY A 30 16.71 -0.38 -14.62
CA GLY A 30 16.74 -0.11 -16.05
C GLY A 30 15.48 0.59 -16.56
N GLU A 31 15.14 0.40 -17.84
CA GLU A 31 13.96 1.01 -18.45
C GLU A 31 12.68 0.47 -17.82
N VAL A 32 11.77 1.35 -17.39
CA VAL A 32 10.52 0.94 -16.74
C VAL A 32 9.34 1.12 -17.69
N HIS A 33 8.66 0.01 -18.00
CA HIS A 33 7.40 0.02 -18.73
C HIS A 33 6.27 -0.16 -17.73
N VAL A 34 5.35 0.82 -17.65
CA VAL A 34 4.20 0.76 -16.76
C VAL A 34 3.03 0.11 -17.49
N LEU A 35 2.52 -0.99 -16.96
CA LEU A 35 1.32 -1.67 -17.46
C LEU A 35 0.09 -1.14 -16.74
N VAL A 36 -0.83 -0.55 -17.51
CA VAL A 36 -2.15 -0.11 -17.07
C VAL A 36 -3.17 -1.04 -17.71
N ALA A 37 -3.89 -1.81 -16.89
CA ALA A 37 -4.82 -2.82 -17.36
C ALA A 37 -6.22 -2.58 -16.79
N GLY A 38 -7.23 -2.60 -17.66
CA GLY A 38 -8.63 -2.39 -17.31
C GLY A 38 -9.34 -1.47 -18.30
N ALA A 39 -10.64 -1.67 -18.47
CA ALA A 39 -11.45 -0.80 -19.31
C ALA A 39 -11.58 0.61 -18.70
N GLY A 40 -11.54 1.64 -19.55
CA GLY A 40 -11.64 3.04 -19.11
C GLY A 40 -10.39 3.59 -18.41
N ALA A 41 -9.25 2.91 -18.51
CA ALA A 41 -8.01 3.28 -17.82
C ALA A 41 -7.11 4.24 -18.65
N GLU A 42 -7.63 4.87 -19.71
CA GLU A 42 -6.90 5.83 -20.56
C GLU A 42 -6.38 7.01 -19.74
N ALA A 43 -7.19 7.52 -18.82
CA ALA A 43 -6.79 8.62 -17.93
C ALA A 43 -5.65 8.19 -17.00
N ALA A 44 -5.75 6.99 -16.41
CA ALA A 44 -4.68 6.42 -15.58
C ALA A 44 -3.38 6.22 -16.38
N ALA A 45 -3.47 5.77 -17.63
CA ALA A 45 -2.32 5.63 -18.53
C ALA A 45 -1.67 6.98 -18.85
N ALA A 46 -2.48 7.99 -19.16
CA ALA A 46 -1.99 9.35 -19.41
C ALA A 46 -1.36 9.99 -18.16
N GLU A 47 -1.85 9.65 -16.96
CA GLU A 47 -1.25 10.09 -15.70
C GLU A 47 0.07 9.35 -15.41
N ALA A 48 0.10 8.03 -15.58
CA ALA A 48 1.32 7.23 -15.40
C ALA A 48 2.45 7.69 -16.34
N ALA A 49 2.12 8.09 -17.57
CA ALA A 49 3.07 8.60 -18.55
C ALA A 49 3.81 9.88 -18.11
N LYS A 50 3.26 10.61 -17.14
CA LYS A 50 3.86 11.83 -16.59
C LYS A 50 4.85 11.55 -15.47
N LEU A 51 4.95 10.33 -14.96
CA LEU A 51 5.84 10.02 -13.84
C LEU A 51 7.29 9.92 -14.30
N ASP A 52 8.21 10.54 -13.55
CA ASP A 52 9.64 10.47 -13.79
C ASP A 52 10.15 9.03 -13.71
N GLY A 53 10.98 8.63 -14.67
CA GLY A 53 11.52 7.27 -14.79
C GLY A 53 10.64 6.28 -15.58
N VAL A 54 9.44 6.67 -16.03
CA VAL A 54 8.65 5.85 -16.96
C VAL A 54 9.21 6.00 -18.38
N SER A 55 9.63 4.89 -18.98
CA SER A 55 10.12 4.84 -20.37
C SER A 55 8.97 4.73 -21.36
N LYS A 56 7.94 3.94 -21.03
CA LYS A 56 6.66 3.88 -21.76
C LYS A 56 5.53 3.33 -20.90
N VAL A 57 4.30 3.59 -21.32
CA VAL A 57 3.08 3.05 -20.71
C VAL A 57 2.44 2.07 -21.69
N LEU A 58 2.09 0.88 -21.22
CA LEU A 58 1.33 -0.13 -21.96
C LEU A 58 -0.10 -0.10 -21.46
N LEU A 59 -1.05 0.26 -22.31
CA LEU A 59 -2.47 0.28 -21.97
C LEU A 59 -3.17 -0.96 -22.53
N ALA A 60 -3.65 -1.82 -21.64
CA ALA A 60 -4.49 -2.97 -21.96
C ALA A 60 -5.94 -2.68 -21.57
N GLY A 61 -6.72 -2.12 -22.51
CA GLY A 61 -8.06 -1.56 -22.25
C GLY A 61 -9.24 -2.53 -22.33
N ALA A 62 -9.01 -3.85 -22.38
CA ALA A 62 -10.10 -4.82 -22.48
C ALA A 62 -10.89 -4.95 -21.15
N ASN A 63 -12.20 -5.19 -21.25
CA ASN A 63 -13.09 -5.39 -20.08
C ASN A 63 -12.64 -6.54 -19.18
N ASP A 64 -12.02 -7.57 -19.75
CA ASP A 64 -11.49 -8.74 -19.04
C ASP A 64 -10.43 -8.38 -17.99
N TYR A 65 -9.78 -7.22 -18.13
CA TYR A 65 -8.77 -6.74 -17.19
C TYR A 65 -9.34 -5.83 -16.10
N SER A 66 -10.63 -5.51 -16.15
CA SER A 66 -11.30 -4.71 -15.12
C SER A 66 -11.33 -5.45 -13.79
N HIS A 67 -11.32 -4.69 -12.68
CA HIS A 67 -11.32 -5.20 -11.30
C HIS A 67 -10.14 -6.10 -10.93
N GLY A 68 -9.12 -6.24 -11.79
CA GLY A 68 -7.87 -6.93 -11.47
C GLY A 68 -8.06 -8.43 -11.15
N LEU A 69 -8.98 -9.11 -11.85
CA LEU A 69 -9.16 -10.57 -11.68
C LEU A 69 -7.86 -11.31 -11.99
N ALA A 70 -7.42 -12.15 -11.05
CA ALA A 70 -6.09 -12.75 -11.08
C ALA A 70 -5.82 -13.55 -12.35
N GLU A 71 -6.82 -14.28 -12.86
CA GLU A 71 -6.68 -15.11 -14.05
C GLU A 71 -6.31 -14.31 -15.29
N ALA A 72 -7.11 -13.27 -15.60
CA ALA A 72 -6.94 -12.45 -16.79
C ALA A 72 -5.70 -11.56 -16.69
N THR A 73 -5.52 -10.87 -15.56
CA THR A 73 -4.38 -9.97 -15.37
C THR A 73 -3.06 -10.73 -15.33
N ALA A 74 -3.01 -11.93 -14.71
CA ALA A 74 -1.78 -12.72 -14.71
C ALA A 74 -1.44 -13.25 -16.12
N ALA A 75 -2.43 -13.70 -16.89
CA ALA A 75 -2.20 -14.16 -18.27
C ALA A 75 -1.59 -13.06 -19.14
N LEU A 76 -2.13 -11.83 -19.05
CA LEU A 76 -1.56 -10.65 -19.70
C LEU A 76 -0.10 -10.41 -19.31
N ILE A 77 0.20 -10.41 -18.01
CA ILE A 77 1.57 -10.17 -17.52
C ILE A 77 2.52 -11.27 -17.98
N VAL A 78 2.11 -12.53 -17.92
CA VAL A 78 2.92 -13.68 -18.36
C VAL A 78 3.24 -13.59 -19.86
N GLY A 79 2.28 -13.18 -20.70
CA GLY A 79 2.51 -12.98 -22.13
C GLY A 79 3.54 -11.88 -22.43
N LEU A 80 3.65 -10.87 -21.56
CA LEU A 80 4.61 -9.78 -21.69
C LEU A 80 5.99 -10.10 -21.07
N ALA A 81 6.03 -10.94 -20.04
CA ALA A 81 7.20 -11.22 -19.21
C ALA A 81 8.49 -11.60 -19.97
N PRO A 82 8.49 -12.33 -21.10
CA PRO A 82 9.72 -12.66 -21.83
C PRO A 82 10.57 -11.45 -22.26
N GLY A 83 9.98 -10.27 -22.35
CA GLY A 83 10.69 -9.02 -22.66
C GLY A 83 11.35 -8.32 -21.46
N TYR A 84 11.21 -8.85 -20.24
CA TYR A 84 11.58 -8.18 -19.01
C TYR A 84 12.46 -9.06 -18.11
N ALA A 85 13.36 -8.42 -17.36
CA ALA A 85 14.16 -9.09 -16.33
C ALA A 85 13.49 -8.99 -14.94
N HIS A 86 12.58 -8.04 -14.78
CA HIS A 86 11.89 -7.71 -13.53
C HIS A 86 10.41 -7.48 -13.79
N VAL A 87 9.56 -8.03 -12.93
CA VAL A 87 8.12 -7.74 -12.89
C VAL A 87 7.79 -7.27 -11.48
N ALA A 88 7.30 -6.04 -11.35
CA ALA A 88 7.10 -5.38 -10.08
C ALA A 88 5.70 -4.78 -9.95
N ALA A 89 5.23 -4.60 -8.71
CA ALA A 89 4.08 -3.77 -8.40
C ALA A 89 4.18 -3.21 -6.97
N ALA A 90 3.36 -2.22 -6.64
CA ALA A 90 3.12 -1.86 -5.25
C ALA A 90 2.58 -3.06 -4.46
N SER A 91 2.90 -3.20 -3.17
CA SER A 91 2.47 -4.31 -2.31
C SER A 91 1.00 -4.20 -1.85
N THR A 92 0.09 -3.92 -2.79
CA THR A 92 -1.35 -3.72 -2.56
C THR A 92 -2.12 -5.05 -2.61
N ALA A 93 -3.41 -5.01 -2.26
CA ALA A 93 -4.27 -6.19 -2.31
C ALA A 93 -4.35 -6.79 -3.72
N ALA A 94 -4.52 -5.93 -4.74
CA ALA A 94 -4.56 -6.34 -6.15
C ALA A 94 -3.26 -7.02 -6.58
N ALA A 95 -2.10 -6.42 -6.29
CA ALA A 95 -0.82 -7.00 -6.66
C ALA A 95 -0.49 -8.30 -5.90
N LYS A 96 -0.82 -8.38 -4.60
CA LYS A 96 -0.66 -9.59 -3.79
C LYS A 96 -1.56 -10.75 -4.27
N ASN A 97 -2.66 -10.43 -4.94
CA ASN A 97 -3.53 -11.42 -5.60
C ASN A 97 -2.94 -11.91 -6.94
N VAL A 98 -2.41 -10.99 -7.76
CA VAL A 98 -1.98 -11.28 -9.14
C VAL A 98 -0.55 -11.82 -9.23
N LEU A 99 0.43 -11.17 -8.60
CA LEU A 99 1.85 -11.46 -8.86
C LEU A 99 2.33 -12.84 -8.39
N PRO A 100 1.86 -13.41 -7.26
CA PRO A 100 2.22 -14.78 -6.92
C PRO A 100 1.75 -15.80 -7.98
N ARG A 101 0.59 -15.54 -8.62
CA ARG A 101 0.10 -16.35 -9.74
C ARG A 101 1.01 -16.21 -10.97
N VAL A 102 1.43 -14.98 -11.29
CA VAL A 102 2.41 -14.73 -12.37
C VAL A 102 3.72 -15.48 -12.10
N ALA A 103 4.27 -15.38 -10.90
CA ALA A 103 5.52 -16.04 -10.52
C ALA A 103 5.41 -17.57 -10.70
N ALA A 104 4.32 -18.17 -10.25
CA ALA A 104 4.05 -19.60 -10.41
C ALA A 104 3.95 -20.02 -11.89
N LEU A 105 3.27 -19.23 -12.74
CA LEU A 105 3.14 -19.50 -14.17
C LEU A 105 4.47 -19.37 -14.94
N LEU A 106 5.39 -18.56 -14.43
CA LEU A 106 6.74 -18.38 -14.98
C LEU A 106 7.77 -19.35 -14.39
N ASP A 107 7.39 -20.19 -13.43
CA ASP A 107 8.28 -21.07 -12.66
C ASP A 107 9.45 -20.31 -11.99
N VAL A 108 9.12 -19.21 -11.30
CA VAL A 108 10.08 -18.38 -10.53
C VAL A 108 9.56 -18.07 -9.14
N MET A 109 10.47 -17.70 -8.23
CA MET A 109 10.06 -17.33 -6.86
C MET A 109 9.50 -15.91 -6.79
N MET A 110 8.52 -15.74 -5.90
CA MET A 110 7.97 -14.43 -5.55
C MET A 110 8.76 -13.82 -4.39
N ILE A 111 9.19 -12.56 -4.54
CA ILE A 111 9.80 -11.77 -3.46
C ILE A 111 8.79 -10.73 -2.98
N THR A 112 8.14 -10.98 -1.86
CA THR A 112 7.08 -10.10 -1.37
C THR A 112 7.61 -8.96 -0.51
N ASP A 113 7.00 -7.79 -0.69
CA ASP A 113 7.05 -6.66 0.23
C ASP A 113 8.46 -6.10 0.47
N ILE A 114 9.24 -5.93 -0.59
CA ILE A 114 10.61 -5.44 -0.52
C ILE A 114 10.67 -4.01 0.04
N THR A 115 11.69 -3.74 0.83
CA THR A 115 12.00 -2.43 1.44
C THR A 115 13.27 -1.81 0.89
N ALA A 116 14.10 -2.59 0.21
CA ALA A 116 15.26 -2.09 -0.51
C ALA A 116 15.55 -2.94 -1.76
N VAL A 117 16.04 -2.27 -2.79
CA VAL A 117 16.67 -2.87 -3.97
C VAL A 117 18.16 -2.61 -3.85
N ILE A 118 18.94 -3.66 -3.58
CA ILE A 118 20.40 -3.56 -3.40
C ILE A 118 21.10 -3.59 -4.76
N ASP A 119 20.68 -4.52 -5.62
CA ASP A 119 21.12 -4.64 -7.00
C ASP A 119 20.03 -5.34 -7.84
N ALA A 120 20.35 -5.74 -9.08
CA ALA A 120 19.40 -6.38 -9.99
C ALA A 120 18.86 -7.74 -9.52
N GLU A 121 19.48 -8.38 -8.53
CA GLU A 121 19.13 -9.72 -8.06
C GLU A 121 18.92 -9.80 -6.55
N THR A 122 19.37 -8.77 -5.82
CA THR A 122 19.41 -8.73 -4.36
C THR A 122 18.45 -7.68 -3.79
N PHE A 123 17.60 -8.11 -2.86
CA PHE A 123 16.55 -7.30 -2.26
C PHE A 123 16.54 -7.49 -0.74
N GLU A 124 16.07 -6.47 -0.01
CA GLU A 124 15.75 -6.63 1.41
C GLU A 124 14.24 -6.66 1.61
N ARG A 125 13.79 -7.51 2.53
CA ARG A 125 12.39 -7.58 2.94
C ARG A 125 12.23 -7.90 4.42
N PRO A 126 11.20 -7.35 5.08
CA PRO A 126 10.89 -7.67 6.46
C PRO A 126 10.25 -9.06 6.60
N ILE A 127 10.63 -9.76 7.66
CA ILE A 127 10.02 -11.01 8.11
C ILE A 127 9.65 -10.92 9.60
N TYR A 128 8.89 -11.89 10.11
CA TYR A 128 8.45 -11.93 11.52
C TYR A 128 7.82 -10.60 12.00
N ALA A 129 6.81 -10.13 11.27
CA ALA A 129 6.14 -8.85 11.55
C ALA A 129 7.09 -7.64 11.56
N GLY A 130 8.16 -7.70 10.75
CA GLY A 130 9.16 -6.65 10.64
C GLY A 130 10.24 -6.69 11.71
N ASN A 131 10.27 -7.70 12.59
CA ASN A 131 11.29 -7.81 13.64
C ASN A 131 12.65 -8.29 13.13
N ALA A 132 12.74 -8.78 11.89
CA ALA A 132 14.00 -9.05 11.21
C ALA A 132 13.91 -8.60 9.75
N ILE A 133 15.03 -8.13 9.22
CA ILE A 133 15.19 -7.81 7.80
C ILE A 133 15.99 -8.95 7.17
N GLN A 134 15.44 -9.54 6.11
CA GLN A 134 16.07 -10.61 5.35
C GLN A 134 16.56 -10.05 4.02
N THR A 135 17.86 -10.16 3.76
CA THR A 135 18.43 -9.95 2.43
C THR A 135 18.30 -11.23 1.62
N VAL A 136 17.67 -11.15 0.45
CA VAL A 136 17.45 -12.29 -0.46
C VAL A 136 18.08 -12.00 -1.80
N LYS A 137 18.80 -12.99 -2.37
CA LYS A 137 19.31 -12.94 -3.73
C LYS A 137 18.60 -14.01 -4.57
N SER A 138 17.92 -13.61 -5.64
CA SER A 138 17.25 -14.54 -6.55
C SER A 138 18.14 -14.89 -7.73
N SER A 139 18.29 -16.19 -7.99
CA SER A 139 18.94 -16.73 -9.18
C SER A 139 17.97 -16.89 -10.36
N ASP A 140 16.70 -16.52 -10.20
CA ASP A 140 15.69 -16.69 -11.24
C ASP A 140 15.96 -15.77 -12.42
N LYS A 141 15.57 -16.19 -13.63
CA LYS A 141 15.75 -15.39 -14.84
C LYS A 141 14.93 -14.10 -14.80
N ILE A 142 13.72 -14.16 -14.26
CA ILE A 142 12.81 -13.03 -14.09
C ILE A 142 12.56 -12.87 -12.59
N LYS A 143 12.81 -11.68 -12.06
CA LYS A 143 12.55 -11.36 -10.65
C LYS A 143 11.13 -10.82 -10.54
N VAL A 144 10.24 -11.55 -9.88
CA VAL A 144 8.86 -11.12 -9.62
C VAL A 144 8.74 -10.67 -8.17
N PHE A 145 8.34 -9.42 -7.93
CA PHE A 145 8.33 -8.87 -6.58
C PHE A 145 7.28 -7.78 -6.35
N THR A 146 6.92 -7.57 -5.08
CA THR A 146 6.12 -6.40 -4.67
C THR A 146 6.92 -5.45 -3.81
N VAL A 147 6.66 -4.15 -3.94
CA VAL A 147 7.37 -3.08 -3.26
C VAL A 147 6.54 -2.54 -2.09
N ARG A 148 7.13 -2.47 -0.90
CA ARG A 148 6.54 -1.77 0.26
C ARG A 148 6.66 -0.26 0.05
N THR A 149 5.62 0.34 -0.51
CA THR A 149 5.60 1.76 -0.90
C THR A 149 5.93 2.71 0.26
N ALA A 150 5.53 2.38 1.49
CA ALA A 150 5.83 3.17 2.69
C ALA A 150 7.33 3.45 2.93
N THR A 151 8.24 2.68 2.32
CA THR A 151 9.70 2.85 2.47
C THR A 151 10.36 3.69 1.37
N PHE A 152 9.61 4.06 0.34
CA PHE A 152 10.13 4.82 -0.82
C PHE A 152 9.43 6.17 -0.95
N GLY A 153 10.18 7.19 -1.37
CA GLY A 153 9.61 8.48 -1.76
C GLY A 153 9.01 8.42 -3.16
N ALA A 154 7.91 9.15 -3.39
CA ALA A 154 7.28 9.25 -4.70
C ALA A 154 8.18 10.00 -5.70
N VAL A 155 8.25 9.51 -6.94
CA VAL A 155 8.87 10.26 -8.05
C VAL A 155 8.00 11.45 -8.46
N ALA A 156 8.61 12.47 -9.07
CA ALA A 156 7.91 13.64 -9.56
C ALA A 156 7.12 13.36 -10.85
N ALA A 157 6.11 14.17 -11.15
CA ALA A 157 5.35 14.10 -12.39
C ALA A 157 5.96 15.00 -13.48
N THR A 158 7.19 14.71 -13.89
CA THR A 158 7.95 15.49 -14.90
C THR A 158 8.28 14.70 -16.17
N GLY A 159 7.79 13.46 -16.28
CA GLY A 159 7.96 12.58 -17.43
C GLY A 159 7.03 12.92 -18.61
N ALA A 160 7.30 12.29 -19.75
CA ALA A 160 6.52 12.43 -20.98
C ALA A 160 6.57 11.14 -21.81
N ALA A 161 6.33 10.00 -21.16
CA ALA A 161 6.42 8.69 -21.79
C ALA A 161 5.31 8.48 -22.83
N ALA A 162 5.58 7.71 -23.88
CA ALA A 162 4.55 7.34 -24.85
C ALA A 162 3.59 6.30 -24.24
N VAL A 163 2.29 6.41 -24.58
CA VAL A 163 1.28 5.41 -24.26
C VAL A 163 1.05 4.52 -25.49
N GLU A 164 1.31 3.23 -25.35
CA GLU A 164 1.10 2.20 -26.37
C GLU A 164 -0.10 1.35 -25.99
N THR A 165 -1.14 1.31 -26.84
CA THR A 165 -2.24 0.36 -26.66
C THR A 165 -1.79 -1.03 -27.03
N ILE A 166 -2.03 -2.00 -26.14
CA ILE A 166 -1.72 -3.40 -26.35
C ILE A 166 -2.97 -4.27 -26.17
N SER A 167 -2.93 -5.44 -26.80
CA SER A 167 -3.87 -6.53 -26.57
C SER A 167 -3.13 -7.71 -25.94
N GLY A 168 -3.78 -8.44 -25.05
CA GLY A 168 -3.26 -9.70 -24.52
C GLY A 168 -4.31 -10.79 -24.58
N GLU A 169 -3.95 -11.97 -24.07
CA GLU A 169 -4.91 -13.04 -23.88
C GLU A 169 -5.99 -12.61 -22.87
N THR A 170 -7.24 -12.92 -23.22
CA THR A 170 -8.45 -12.61 -22.45
C THR A 170 -8.88 -13.82 -21.63
N ALA A 171 -9.70 -13.60 -20.60
CA ALA A 171 -9.87 -14.48 -19.45
C ALA A 171 -10.25 -15.94 -19.79
N SER A 172 -9.89 -16.87 -18.89
CA SER A 172 -10.23 -18.30 -18.96
C SER A 172 -11.70 -18.62 -18.65
N GLY A 173 -12.52 -17.62 -18.31
CA GLY A 173 -13.92 -17.80 -17.89
C GLY A 173 -14.12 -18.47 -16.52
N LEU A 174 -13.08 -18.50 -15.67
CA LEU A 174 -13.12 -19.18 -14.35
C LEU A 174 -13.70 -18.31 -13.23
N SER A 175 -13.59 -16.99 -13.35
CA SER A 175 -14.00 -16.02 -12.34
C SER A 175 -14.76 -14.88 -13.00
N ALA A 176 -15.65 -14.26 -12.23
CA ALA A 176 -16.40 -13.08 -12.65
C ALA A 176 -16.54 -12.13 -11.46
N TRP A 177 -16.38 -10.84 -11.72
CA TRP A 177 -16.72 -9.80 -10.76
C TRP A 177 -18.25 -9.65 -10.65
N VAL A 178 -18.76 -9.46 -9.43
CA VAL A 178 -20.21 -9.38 -9.15
C VAL A 178 -20.60 -7.99 -8.61
N GLU A 179 -19.99 -7.56 -7.52
CA GLU A 179 -20.27 -6.26 -6.89
C GLU A 179 -19.07 -5.75 -6.08
N ASP A 180 -18.97 -4.43 -5.95
CA ASP A 180 -18.07 -3.76 -5.00
C ASP A 180 -18.90 -3.02 -3.94
N LYS A 181 -18.52 -3.16 -2.66
CA LYS A 181 -19.05 -2.38 -1.53
C LYS A 181 -17.96 -1.46 -1.00
N VAL A 182 -17.80 -0.31 -1.66
CA VAL A 182 -16.74 0.65 -1.36
C VAL A 182 -17.14 1.51 -0.16
N ALA A 183 -16.26 1.61 0.84
CA ALA A 183 -16.41 2.57 1.92
C ALA A 183 -16.05 3.97 1.39
N ALA A 184 -17.05 4.86 1.26
CA ALA A 184 -16.79 6.25 0.90
C ALA A 184 -16.05 6.96 2.05
N SER A 185 -15.01 7.72 1.71
CA SER A 185 -14.31 8.58 2.66
C SER A 185 -13.87 9.86 1.97
N ASP A 186 -14.17 11.01 2.58
CA ASP A 186 -13.65 12.31 2.15
C ASP A 186 -12.25 12.59 2.74
N ARG A 187 -11.73 11.68 3.57
CA ARG A 187 -10.44 11.82 4.24
C ARG A 187 -9.30 11.34 3.35
N PRO A 188 -8.06 11.79 3.61
CA PRO A 188 -6.88 11.26 2.94
C PRO A 188 -6.84 9.73 3.04
N GLU A 189 -6.36 9.09 1.98
CA GLU A 189 -6.16 7.64 1.97
C GLU A 189 -5.03 7.25 2.95
N LEU A 190 -5.25 6.17 3.69
CA LEU A 190 -4.44 5.81 4.86
C LEU A 190 -2.95 5.54 4.53
N THR A 191 -2.64 4.91 3.40
CA THR A 191 -1.26 4.60 2.98
C THR A 191 -0.48 5.80 2.41
N SER A 192 -1.17 6.85 1.98
CA SER A 192 -0.59 8.08 1.41
C SER A 192 -0.62 9.28 2.35
N ALA A 193 -1.35 9.20 3.47
CA ALA A 193 -1.49 10.29 4.43
C ALA A 193 -0.20 10.66 5.14
N LYS A 194 0.03 11.97 5.31
CA LYS A 194 1.16 12.51 6.09
C LYS A 194 0.94 12.41 7.60
N ILE A 195 -0.32 12.43 8.03
CA ILE A 195 -0.72 12.31 9.44
C ILE A 195 -1.77 11.22 9.51
N VAL A 196 -1.64 10.34 10.50
CA VAL A 196 -2.62 9.29 10.81
C VAL A 196 -3.00 9.39 12.27
N VAL A 197 -4.31 9.48 12.55
CA VAL A 197 -4.85 9.36 13.91
C VAL A 197 -5.58 8.02 14.00
N SER A 198 -5.13 7.16 14.90
CA SER A 198 -5.58 5.78 14.99
C SER A 198 -6.23 5.45 16.34
N GLY A 199 -7.41 4.84 16.28
CA GLY A 199 -8.21 4.43 17.43
C GLY A 199 -8.04 2.95 17.79
N GLY A 200 -7.89 2.68 19.08
CA GLY A 200 -7.81 1.33 19.63
C GLY A 200 -9.08 0.85 20.35
N ARG A 201 -8.96 -0.31 21.01
CA ARG A 201 -10.02 -0.83 21.89
C ARG A 201 -10.38 0.15 23.02
N GLY A 202 -9.44 0.98 23.45
CA GLY A 202 -9.67 1.97 24.51
C GLY A 202 -10.80 2.96 24.20
N VAL A 203 -11.12 3.19 22.92
CA VAL A 203 -12.20 4.07 22.48
C VAL A 203 -13.59 3.57 22.92
N GLY A 204 -13.76 2.26 23.11
CA GLY A 204 -14.94 1.70 23.77
C GLY A 204 -16.18 1.47 22.91
N SER A 205 -16.47 2.32 21.91
CA SER A 205 -17.64 2.15 21.04
C SER A 205 -17.48 2.77 19.64
N GLN A 206 -18.37 2.42 18.71
CA GLN A 206 -18.47 3.07 17.40
C GLN A 206 -18.86 4.56 17.54
N ALA A 207 -19.73 4.90 18.50
CA ALA A 207 -20.14 6.28 18.74
C ALA A 207 -18.98 7.15 19.23
N ASP A 208 -18.15 6.60 20.12
CA ASP A 208 -16.97 7.30 20.66
C ASP A 208 -15.82 7.39 19.65
N PHE A 209 -15.82 6.56 18.61
CA PHE A 209 -14.84 6.64 17.52
C PHE A 209 -14.90 7.98 16.77
N ALA A 210 -16.03 8.69 16.88
CA ALA A 210 -16.15 10.07 16.42
C ALA A 210 -15.11 11.02 17.07
N LEU A 211 -14.57 10.71 18.26
CA LEU A 211 -13.47 11.46 18.86
C LEU A 211 -12.18 11.36 18.04
N ILE A 212 -11.88 10.18 17.52
CA ILE A 212 -10.72 9.91 16.67
C ILE A 212 -10.87 10.63 15.34
N GLU A 213 -12.06 10.54 14.74
CA GLU A 213 -12.40 11.21 13.49
C GLU A 213 -12.30 12.73 13.60
N LYS A 214 -12.86 13.34 14.65
CA LYS A 214 -12.79 14.79 14.88
C LYS A 214 -11.35 15.27 15.08
N LEU A 215 -10.52 14.51 15.80
CA LEU A 215 -9.11 14.84 15.94
C LEU A 215 -8.39 14.73 14.59
N ALA A 216 -8.70 13.70 13.79
CA ALA A 216 -8.14 13.57 12.45
C ALA A 216 -8.52 14.75 11.56
N ASP A 217 -9.77 15.22 11.61
CA ASP A 217 -10.26 16.35 10.83
C ASP A 217 -9.50 17.64 11.19
N LYS A 218 -9.18 17.86 12.48
CA LYS A 218 -8.35 19.00 12.93
C LYS A 218 -6.93 18.98 12.35
N PHE A 219 -6.37 17.79 12.16
CA PHE A 219 -5.05 17.63 11.55
C PHE A 219 -5.08 17.57 10.01
N GLY A 220 -6.26 17.42 9.38
CA GLY A 220 -6.34 16.99 7.99
C GLY A 220 -5.72 15.60 7.77
N ALA A 221 -5.87 14.71 8.76
CA ALA A 221 -5.26 13.39 8.82
C ALA A 221 -6.17 12.28 8.27
N ALA A 222 -5.56 11.16 7.91
CA ALA A 222 -6.31 9.90 7.74
C ALA A 222 -6.65 9.28 9.09
N VAL A 223 -7.69 8.43 9.09
CA VAL A 223 -8.13 7.69 10.27
C VAL A 223 -7.67 6.24 10.16
N GLY A 224 -6.99 5.77 11.21
CA GLY A 224 -6.59 4.38 11.37
C GLY A 224 -7.37 3.68 12.49
N ALA A 225 -7.28 2.35 12.51
CA ALA A 225 -7.83 1.53 13.57
C ALA A 225 -6.92 0.36 13.92
N SER A 226 -6.93 -0.05 15.19
CA SER A 226 -6.38 -1.36 15.57
C SER A 226 -7.33 -2.50 15.17
N ARG A 227 -6.81 -3.73 15.04
CA ARG A 227 -7.65 -4.92 14.85
C ARG A 227 -8.75 -5.04 15.91
N ALA A 228 -8.44 -4.75 17.17
CA ALA A 228 -9.41 -4.86 18.25
C ALA A 228 -10.60 -3.89 18.10
N ALA A 229 -10.38 -2.71 17.51
CA ALA A 229 -11.44 -1.76 17.21
C ALA A 229 -12.32 -2.26 16.06
N VAL A 230 -11.71 -2.85 15.01
CA VAL A 230 -12.42 -3.46 13.88
C VAL A 230 -13.25 -4.67 14.31
N ASP A 231 -12.64 -5.61 15.04
CA ASP A 231 -13.31 -6.82 15.52
C ASP A 231 -14.49 -6.49 16.47
N SER A 232 -14.46 -5.31 17.11
CA SER A 232 -15.54 -4.80 17.98
C SER A 232 -16.59 -3.95 17.24
N GLY A 233 -16.43 -3.75 15.93
CA GLY A 233 -17.36 -2.97 15.10
C GLY A 233 -17.23 -1.45 15.25
N PHE A 234 -16.13 -0.93 15.81
CA PHE A 234 -15.95 0.52 16.00
C PHE A 234 -15.56 1.24 14.71
N ALA A 235 -14.84 0.54 13.83
CA ALA A 235 -14.31 1.05 12.58
C ALA A 235 -14.31 -0.05 11.50
N PRO A 236 -14.37 0.31 10.21
CA PRO A 236 -14.29 -0.67 9.13
C PRO A 236 -12.90 -1.32 9.05
N ASN A 237 -12.83 -2.55 8.54
CA ASN A 237 -11.57 -3.28 8.37
C ASN A 237 -10.58 -2.56 7.45
N ASP A 238 -11.08 -1.77 6.51
CA ASP A 238 -10.24 -0.99 5.60
C ASP A 238 -9.34 0.03 6.34
N TRP A 239 -9.73 0.47 7.54
CA TRP A 239 -8.92 1.38 8.35
C TRP A 239 -7.88 0.66 9.22
N GLN A 240 -7.83 -0.68 9.18
CA GLN A 240 -6.95 -1.44 10.04
C GLN A 240 -5.48 -1.19 9.70
N VAL A 241 -4.70 -0.76 10.69
CA VAL A 241 -3.24 -0.66 10.62
C VAL A 241 -2.60 -1.87 11.30
N GLY A 242 -1.62 -2.47 10.63
CA GLY A 242 -0.83 -3.59 11.16
C GLY A 242 -0.53 -4.67 10.13
N GLN A 243 0.03 -5.78 10.61
CA GLN A 243 0.48 -6.93 9.81
C GLN A 243 -0.59 -7.49 8.87
N THR A 244 -1.86 -7.50 9.30
CA THR A 244 -2.99 -8.03 8.52
C THR A 244 -3.82 -6.93 7.87
N GLY A 245 -3.40 -5.67 7.98
CA GLY A 245 -4.09 -4.51 7.41
C GLY A 245 -3.13 -3.70 6.53
N LYS A 246 -3.25 -2.38 6.62
CA LYS A 246 -2.36 -1.44 5.92
C LYS A 246 -1.08 -1.20 6.72
N VAL A 247 0.03 -1.11 6.01
CA VAL A 247 1.32 -0.65 6.52
C VAL A 247 1.48 0.81 6.10
N VAL A 248 1.72 1.68 7.07
CA VAL A 248 1.86 3.12 6.88
C VAL A 248 3.17 3.62 7.50
N ALA A 249 3.69 4.72 6.96
CA ALA A 249 4.85 5.42 7.52
C ALA A 249 4.67 6.95 7.41
N PRO A 250 3.64 7.51 8.08
CA PRO A 250 3.37 8.94 8.07
C PRO A 250 4.47 9.76 8.76
N GLU A 251 4.39 11.08 8.62
CA GLU A 251 5.21 12.03 9.38
C GLU A 251 4.78 12.07 10.85
N LEU A 252 3.50 11.90 11.11
CA LEU A 252 2.94 11.83 12.46
C LEU A 252 1.91 10.70 12.56
N TYR A 253 2.11 9.81 13.53
CA TYR A 253 1.15 8.76 13.90
C TYR A 253 0.68 8.98 15.34
N VAL A 254 -0.61 9.24 15.53
CA VAL A 254 -1.22 9.43 16.86
C VAL A 254 -2.00 8.16 17.22
N ALA A 255 -1.49 7.38 18.16
CA ALA A 255 -2.10 6.15 18.66
C ALA A 255 -2.93 6.44 19.93
N VAL A 256 -4.26 6.37 19.82
CA VAL A 256 -5.18 6.68 20.92
C VAL A 256 -5.87 5.41 21.43
N GLY A 257 -5.62 5.05 22.69
CA GLY A 257 -6.22 3.86 23.30
C GLY A 257 -5.75 2.53 22.68
N ILE A 258 -4.54 2.52 22.13
CA ILE A 258 -3.90 1.36 21.49
C ILE A 258 -2.77 0.86 22.41
N SER A 259 -2.73 -0.45 22.69
CA SER A 259 -1.72 -1.02 23.58
C SER A 259 -0.34 -1.18 22.94
N GLY A 260 -0.24 -1.23 21.60
CA GLY A 260 1.03 -1.44 20.90
C GLY A 260 1.41 -2.93 20.74
N ALA A 261 0.44 -3.80 20.47
CA ALA A 261 0.75 -5.19 20.14
C ALA A 261 1.65 -5.29 18.90
N ILE A 262 2.55 -6.29 18.86
CA ILE A 262 3.54 -6.50 17.79
C ILE A 262 2.91 -6.43 16.40
N GLN A 263 1.72 -7.03 16.23
CA GLN A 263 1.01 -7.05 14.95
C GLN A 263 0.56 -5.67 14.51
N HIS A 264 0.24 -4.76 15.43
CA HIS A 264 -0.10 -3.37 15.09
C HIS A 264 1.16 -2.56 14.77
N LEU A 265 2.20 -2.68 15.60
CA LEU A 265 3.47 -2.00 15.40
C LEU A 265 4.11 -2.32 14.05
N ALA A 266 3.96 -3.56 13.57
CA ALA A 266 4.42 -4.00 12.25
C ALA A 266 3.91 -3.13 11.08
N GLY A 267 2.81 -2.39 11.27
CA GLY A 267 2.22 -1.52 10.27
C GLY A 267 2.44 -0.03 10.50
N MET A 268 3.12 0.41 11.56
CA MET A 268 3.29 1.85 11.84
C MET A 268 4.58 2.25 12.55
N LYS A 269 5.44 1.31 12.95
CA LYS A 269 6.68 1.59 13.68
C LYS A 269 7.69 2.45 12.91
N ASP A 270 7.56 2.50 11.58
CA ASP A 270 8.43 3.27 10.69
C ASP A 270 7.90 4.72 10.48
N SER A 271 6.87 5.15 11.23
CA SER A 271 6.40 6.53 11.25
C SER A 271 7.48 7.46 11.80
N LYS A 272 7.60 8.69 11.28
CA LYS A 272 8.67 9.62 11.71
C LYS A 272 8.52 10.07 13.16
N ILE A 273 7.28 10.35 13.58
CA ILE A 273 6.92 10.71 14.96
C ILE A 273 5.72 9.89 15.38
N ILE A 274 5.84 9.19 16.51
CA ILE A 274 4.78 8.41 17.14
C ILE A 274 4.36 9.10 18.44
N VAL A 275 3.09 9.47 18.52
CA VAL A 275 2.46 10.00 19.73
C VAL A 275 1.50 8.94 20.28
N ALA A 276 1.56 8.66 21.58
CA ALA A 276 0.66 7.71 22.23
C ALA A 276 -0.13 8.37 23.36
N ILE A 277 -1.46 8.18 23.35
CA ILE A 277 -2.36 8.55 24.45
C ILE A 277 -2.98 7.26 24.99
N ASN A 278 -2.60 6.88 26.21
CA ASN A 278 -3.11 5.67 26.85
C ASN A 278 -3.20 5.87 28.36
N LYS A 279 -4.17 5.24 29.02
CA LYS A 279 -4.33 5.29 30.48
C LYS A 279 -3.40 4.34 31.23
N ASP A 280 -2.91 3.31 30.54
CA ASP A 280 -2.03 2.29 31.08
C ASP A 280 -0.58 2.68 30.81
N GLU A 281 0.14 3.14 31.85
CA GLU A 281 1.54 3.58 31.76
C GLU A 281 2.51 2.47 31.30
N GLU A 282 2.12 1.21 31.46
CA GLU A 282 2.92 0.04 31.07
C GLU A 282 2.58 -0.46 29.66
N ALA A 283 1.73 0.25 28.92
CA ALA A 283 1.34 -0.15 27.57
C ALA A 283 2.57 -0.22 26.63
N PRO A 284 2.78 -1.35 25.92
CA PRO A 284 3.93 -1.52 25.00
C PRO A 284 4.12 -0.41 23.96
N ILE A 285 3.06 0.30 23.58
CA ILE A 285 3.13 1.44 22.65
C ILE A 285 4.10 2.53 23.14
N PHE A 286 4.25 2.73 24.45
CA PHE A 286 5.16 3.73 25.00
C PHE A 286 6.64 3.38 24.79
N GLN A 287 6.97 2.13 24.50
CA GLN A 287 8.33 1.72 24.18
C GLN A 287 8.79 2.18 22.79
N VAL A 288 7.84 2.56 21.92
CA VAL A 288 8.10 3.02 20.55
C VAL A 288 7.58 4.43 20.29
N ALA A 289 6.90 5.05 21.25
CA ALA A 289 6.39 6.42 21.12
C ALA A 289 7.48 7.44 21.40
N ASP A 290 7.64 8.42 20.51
CA ASP A 290 8.49 9.59 20.74
C ASP A 290 7.91 10.50 21.82
N PHE A 291 6.57 10.61 21.87
CA PHE A 291 5.83 11.36 22.88
C PHE A 291 4.69 10.53 23.46
N GLY A 292 4.76 10.24 24.77
CA GLY A 292 3.71 9.52 25.48
C GLY A 292 2.96 10.42 26.46
N LEU A 293 1.63 10.33 26.46
CA LEU A 293 0.76 10.94 27.46
C LEU A 293 -0.03 9.83 28.18
N VAL A 294 0.25 9.66 29.47
CA VAL A 294 -0.53 8.78 30.34
C VAL A 294 -1.77 9.53 30.81
N ALA A 295 -2.90 9.33 30.15
CA ALA A 295 -4.15 10.03 30.45
C ALA A 295 -5.38 9.26 29.95
N ASP A 296 -6.55 9.66 30.47
CA ASP A 296 -7.82 9.27 29.89
C ASP A 296 -8.02 9.97 28.53
N LEU A 297 -8.18 9.18 27.47
CA LEU A 297 -8.41 9.68 26.12
C LEU A 297 -9.67 10.53 26.01
N PHE A 298 -10.70 10.26 26.82
CA PHE A 298 -11.96 11.01 26.79
C PHE A 298 -11.81 12.44 27.31
N THR A 299 -10.72 12.73 28.01
CA THR A 299 -10.35 14.09 28.45
C THR A 299 -9.25 14.67 27.56
N ALA A 300 -8.18 13.91 27.33
CA ALA A 300 -6.98 14.39 26.64
C ALA A 300 -7.20 14.68 25.15
N VAL A 301 -8.01 13.86 24.45
CA VAL A 301 -8.25 14.04 23.00
C VAL A 301 -9.06 15.31 22.72
N PRO A 302 -10.19 15.58 23.42
CA PRO A 302 -10.89 16.86 23.28
C PRO A 302 -10.01 18.07 23.59
N GLU A 303 -9.24 18.03 24.70
CA GLU A 303 -8.36 19.15 25.07
C GLU A 303 -7.28 19.41 24.02
N LEU A 304 -6.70 18.36 23.44
CA LEU A 304 -5.76 18.48 22.34
C LEU A 304 -6.43 19.11 21.11
N ALA A 305 -7.64 18.67 20.75
CA ALA A 305 -8.38 19.18 19.61
C ALA A 305 -8.80 20.66 19.75
N GLU A 306 -8.99 21.16 20.98
CA GLU A 306 -9.25 22.58 21.25
C GLU A 306 -8.02 23.47 21.07
N LYS A 307 -6.82 22.90 21.24
CA LYS A 307 -5.53 23.61 21.11
C LYS A 307 -4.96 23.56 19.69
N LEU A 308 -5.70 22.98 18.74
CA LEU A 308 -5.39 22.86 17.31
C LEU A 308 -6.38 23.68 16.47
#